data_AF-A0A538JJT8-F1
#
_entry.id   AF-A0A538JJT8-F1
#
_cell.length_a   1.000
_cell.length_b   1.000
_cell.length_c   1.000
_cell.angle_alpha   90.00
_cell.angle_beta   90.00
_cell.angle_gamma   90.00
#
_symmetry.space_group_name_H-M   'P 1'
#
loop_
_entity.id
_entity.type
_entity.pdbx_description
1 polymer ?
#
loop_
_entity_poly.entity_id
_entity_poly.type
_entity_poly.pdbx_seq_one_letter_code
_entity_poly.pdbx_strand_id
1 'polypeptide(L)' 'MGKCFKHIFDDAVGACRTCQNGFCEMCLVYAKGPKKPPYCVPCALVAAGVRHTQRGLVRN' A
#
# COMPACT_ATOMS: atom_id res chain seq x y z
N MET A 1 9.92 13.13 8.93
CA MET A 1 9.49 11.74 8.61
C MET A 1 8.46 11.34 9.67
N GLY A 2 7.31 10.76 9.29
CA GLY A 2 6.20 10.44 10.21
C GLY A 2 6.11 8.94 10.55
N LYS A 3 4.95 8.50 11.04
CA LYS A 3 4.66 7.08 11.32
C LYS A 3 4.02 6.37 10.13
N CYS A 4 4.14 5.05 10.10
CA CYS A 4 3.46 4.24 9.10
C CYS A 4 1.94 4.41 9.24
N PHE A 5 1.28 4.72 8.14
CA PHE A 5 -0.17 4.93 8.09
C PHE A 5 -0.97 3.69 8.52
N LYS A 6 -0.38 2.49 8.39
CA LYS A 6 -0.99 1.22 8.80
C LYS A 6 -0.53 0.73 10.18
N HIS A 7 0.76 0.85 10.49
CA HIS A 7 1.32 0.43 11.77
C HIS A 7 1.76 1.67 12.55
N ILE A 8 0.89 2.16 13.42
CA ILE A 8 1.11 3.44 14.11
C ILE A 8 2.39 3.49 14.95
N PHE A 9 2.90 2.32 15.37
CA PHE A 9 4.12 2.19 16.16
C PHE A 9 5.39 2.17 15.30
N ASP A 10 5.29 1.80 14.02
CA ASP A 10 6.44 1.76 13.11
C ASP A 10 6.72 3.12 12.48
N ASP A 11 8.00 3.40 12.25
CA ASP A 11 8.42 4.57 11.50
C ASP A 11 8.18 4.42 9.99
N ALA A 12 7.76 5.51 9.34
CA ALA A 12 7.66 5.54 7.90
C ALA A 12 9.06 5.71 7.28
N VAL A 13 9.47 4.74 6.48
CA VAL A 13 10.76 4.74 5.78
C VAL A 13 10.64 5.27 4.35
N GLY A 14 9.41 5.41 3.84
CA GLY A 14 9.12 5.96 2.52
C GLY A 14 7.63 6.25 2.33
N ALA A 15 7.29 6.86 1.19
CA ALA A 15 5.92 7.21 0.84
C ALA A 15 5.41 6.42 -0.37
N CYS A 16 4.13 6.06 -0.35
CA CYS A 16 3.48 5.44 -1.51
C CYS A 16 3.35 6.46 -2.64
N ARG A 17 3.77 6.10 -3.86
CA ARG A 17 3.67 6.99 -5.03
C ARG A 17 2.24 7.33 -5.47
N THR A 18 1.24 6.58 -5.01
CA THR A 18 -0.17 6.78 -5.40
C THR A 18 -0.90 7.61 -4.35
N CYS A 19 -0.94 7.16 -3.10
CA CYS A 19 -1.68 7.83 -2.03
C CYS A 19 -0.84 8.77 -1.17
N GLN A 20 0.48 8.85 -1.41
CA GLN A 20 1.42 9.79 -0.77
C GLN A 20 1.58 9.65 0.75
N ASN A 21 0.88 8.70 1.37
CA ASN A 21 1.03 8.37 2.79
C ASN A 21 2.38 7.68 3.07
N GLY A 22 2.89 7.87 4.29
CA GLY A 22 4.10 7.23 4.80
C GLY A 22 3.85 5.79 5.25
N PHE A 23 4.76 4.88 4.92
CA PHE A 23 4.67 3.46 5.28
C PHE A 23 6.02 2.92 5.75
N CYS A 24 5.99 1.90 6.62
CA CYS A 24 7.18 1.15 7.02
C CYS A 24 7.65 0.22 5.89
N GLU A 25 8.86 -0.33 6.04
CA GLU A 25 9.50 -1.21 5.05
C GLU A 25 8.57 -2.35 4.59
N MET A 26 7.91 -3.01 5.55
CA MET A 26 7.02 -4.14 5.29
C MET A 26 5.75 -3.77 4.52
N CYS A 27 5.31 -2.51 4.61
CA CYS A 27 4.11 -2.03 3.95
C CYS A 27 4.39 -1.46 2.56
N LEU A 28 5.66 -1.24 2.20
CA LEU A 28 6.09 -0.74 0.89
C LEU A 28 6.41 -1.91 -0.04
N VAL A 29 5.81 -1.89 -1.23
CA VAL A 29 5.97 -2.87 -2.29
C VAL A 29 6.69 -2.21 -3.46
N TYR A 30 7.91 -2.68 -3.75
CA TYR A 30 8.74 -2.21 -4.85
C TYR A 30 8.44 -3.01 -6.13
N ALA A 31 7.25 -2.78 -6.69
CA ALA A 31 6.68 -3.67 -7.71
C ALA A 31 7.39 -3.69 -9.08
N LYS A 32 8.33 -2.77 -9.40
CA LYS A 32 9.03 -2.75 -10.70
C LYS A 32 10.41 -2.09 -10.65
N GLY A 33 11.42 -2.88 -10.28
CA GLY A 33 12.85 -2.53 -10.41
C GLY A 33 13.33 -1.42 -9.47
N PRO A 34 14.66 -1.27 -9.30
CA PRO A 34 15.27 -0.40 -8.30
C PRO A 34 15.07 1.10 -8.54
N LYS A 35 14.49 1.50 -9.67
CA LYS A 35 14.32 2.91 -10.08
C LYS A 35 12.90 3.46 -9.96
N LYS A 36 11.91 2.64 -9.58
CA LYS A 36 10.52 3.10 -9.49
C LYS A 36 10.12 3.32 -8.04
N PRO A 37 9.41 4.42 -7.73
CA PRO A 37 8.97 4.68 -6.37
C PRO A 37 7.97 3.60 -5.91
N PRO A 38 7.97 3.25 -4.61
CA PRO A 38 7.20 2.13 -4.09
C PRO A 38 5.70 2.42 -4.04
N TYR A 39 4.91 1.35 -4.01
CA TYR A 39 3.48 1.39 -3.69
C TYR A 39 3.25 0.90 -2.26
N CYS A 40 2.19 1.34 -1.58
CA CYS A 40 1.71 0.59 -0.43
C CYS A 40 0.95 -0.65 -0.87
N VAL A 41 0.83 -1.67 -0.01
CA VAL A 41 0.11 -2.93 -0.29
C VAL A 41 -1.24 -2.73 -1.01
N PRO A 42 -2.20 -1.90 -0.53
CA PRO A 42 -3.49 -1.77 -1.22
C PRO A 42 -3.34 -1.13 -2.61
N CYS A 43 -2.49 -0.11 -2.77
CA CYS A 43 -2.24 0.48 -4.09
C CYS A 43 -1.51 -0.49 -5.03
N ALA A 44 -0.64 -1.35 -4.50
CA ALA A 44 0.06 -2.39 -5.26
C ALA A 44 -0.93 -3.43 -5.79
N LEU A 45 -1.89 -3.87 -4.96
CA LEU A 45 -2.96 -4.78 -5.36
C LEU A 45 -3.83 -4.18 -6.47
N VAL A 46 -4.26 -2.92 -6.31
CA VAL A 46 -5.03 -2.21 -7.34
C VAL A 46 -4.22 -2.06 -8.63
N ALA A 47 -2.93 -1.68 -8.54
CA ALA A 47 -2.04 -1.56 -9.70
C ALA A 47 -1.77 -2.91 -10.38
N ALA A 48 -1.81 -4.02 -9.64
CA ALA A 48 -1.74 -5.38 -10.18
C ALA A 48 -3.07 -5.86 -10.79
N GLY A 49 -4.13 -5.05 -10.72
CA GLY A 49 -5.45 -5.40 -11.23
C GLY A 49 -6.27 -6.29 -10.28
N VAL A 50 -5.81 -6.50 -9.03
CA VAL A 50 -6.59 -7.19 -8.00
C VAL A 50 -7.73 -6.27 -7.58
N ARG A 51 -8.95 -6.66 -7.96
CA ARG A 51 -10.19 -6.00 -7.53
C ARG A 51 -10.69 -6.74 -6.31
N HIS A 52 -11.00 -6.01 -5.23
CA HIS A 52 -11.73 -6.59 -4.12
C HIS A 52 -13.14 -6.98 -4.63
N THR A 53 -13.34 -8.25 -4.96
CA THR A 53 -14.69 -8.82 -4.99
C THR A 53 -15.12 -8.95 -3.53
N GLN A 54 -16.01 -8.06 -3.08
CA GLN A 54 -16.75 -8.28 -1.84
C GLN A 54 -17.70 -9.47 -2.09
N ARG A 55 -17.19 -10.69 -1.98
CA ARG A 55 -18.04 -11.88 -1.82
C ARG A 55 -18.72 -11.76 -0.46
N GLY A 56 -19.90 -11.12 -0.40
CA GLY A 56 -20.66 -11.08 0.84
C GLY A 56 -21.64 -9.93 1.05
N LEU A 57 -22.31 -9.42 0.03
CA LEU A 57 -23.59 -8.73 0.25
C LEU A 57 -24.66 -9.31 -0.68
N VAL A 58 -25.06 -10.55 -0.41
CA VAL A 58 -26.40 -11.00 -0.77
C VAL A 58 -27.36 -10.16 0.08
N ARG A 59 -27.98 -9.17 -0.55
CA ARG A 59 -29.14 -8.50 0.03
C ARG A 59 -30.31 -9.46 -0.20
N ASN A 60 -30.79 -10.09 0.88
CA ASN A 60 -32.09 -10.76 0.88
C ASN A 60 -33.21 -9.72 0.87
#